data_AF-A0A401RNX3-F1
#
_entry.id   AF-A0A401RNX3-F1
#
_cell.length_a   1.000
_cell.length_b   1.000
_cell.length_c   1.000
_cell.angle_alpha   90.00
_cell.angle_beta   90.00
_cell.angle_gamma   90.00
#
_symmetry.space_group_name_H-M   'P 1'
#
loop_
_entity.id
_entity.type
_entity.pdbx_description
1 polymer ?
#
loop_
_entity_poly.entity_id
_entity_poly.type
_entity_poly.pdbx_seq_one_letter_code
_entity_poly.pdbx_strand_id
1 'polypeptide(L)'
;MGLGAWDMGLGAWDMGLGAWDMGLGEWDKGLGVWVIGLGEWDMGLGEWDIGLCEWDIWLGEWDMGLCVWAIGLGEWDMGLGEWAIGLGEWAIGLGEWDTGQGEWDMGQGEWDTGQGVWDIGLGLWDIGLGLWDIGLGV
;
A
#
# COMPACT_ATOMS: atom_id res chain seq x y z
N MET A 1 15.11 -17.20 -1.86
CA MET A 1 14.96 -18.21 -0.78
C MET A 1 16.18 -18.15 0.12
N GLY A 2 16.20 -17.17 1.01
CA GLY A 2 16.94 -17.27 2.25
C GLY A 2 16.00 -17.61 3.41
N LEU A 3 16.61 -17.92 4.54
CA LEU A 3 15.95 -18.22 5.80
C LEU A 3 16.86 -17.69 6.90
N GLY A 4 16.37 -16.77 7.73
CA GLY A 4 17.20 -16.20 8.78
C GLY A 4 16.52 -15.09 9.55
N ALA A 5 17.20 -14.50 10.52
CA ALA A 5 16.72 -13.25 11.12
C ALA A 5 16.76 -12.09 10.11
N TRP A 6 17.63 -12.21 9.10
CA TRP A 6 17.82 -11.28 8.00
C TRP A 6 17.88 -12.09 6.71
N ASP A 7 17.05 -11.76 5.74
CA ASP A 7 17.12 -12.23 4.38
C ASP A 7 17.37 -11.07 3.42
N MET A 8 18.15 -11.34 2.37
CA MET A 8 18.47 -10.40 1.32
C MET A 8 18.63 -11.18 0.02
N GLY A 9 17.78 -10.94 -0.96
CA GLY A 9 17.94 -11.53 -2.28
C GLY A 9 17.93 -10.52 -3.41
N LEU A 10 18.53 -10.97 -4.50
CA LEU A 10 18.85 -10.19 -5.68
C LEU A 10 18.62 -11.06 -6.90
N GLY A 11 17.76 -10.64 -7.81
CA GLY A 11 17.55 -11.33 -9.08
C GLY A 11 16.13 -11.26 -9.60
N ALA A 12 15.83 -11.97 -10.68
CA ALA A 12 14.50 -11.95 -11.27
C ALA A 12 13.41 -12.50 -10.32
N TRP A 13 13.79 -13.38 -9.39
CA TRP A 13 12.89 -13.98 -8.41
C TRP A 13 13.57 -14.04 -7.06
N ASP A 14 12.97 -13.38 -6.07
CA ASP A 14 13.31 -13.54 -4.68
C ASP A 14 12.12 -14.03 -3.86
N MET A 15 12.45 -14.69 -2.75
CA MET A 15 11.48 -15.13 -1.76
C MET A 15 12.23 -15.20 -0.45
N GLY A 16 11.87 -14.36 0.50
CA GLY A 16 12.51 -14.33 1.78
C GLY A 16 11.59 -14.60 2.96
N LEU A 17 12.22 -15.02 4.04
CA LEU A 17 11.58 -15.43 5.28
C LEU A 17 12.49 -15.06 6.45
N GLY A 18 12.11 -14.03 7.20
CA GLY A 18 12.91 -13.56 8.33
C GLY A 18 12.27 -12.43 9.12
N ALA A 19 12.89 -12.02 10.23
CA ALA A 19 12.41 -10.82 10.92
C ALA A 19 12.57 -9.57 10.03
N TRP A 20 13.60 -9.59 9.17
CA TRP A 20 13.88 -8.59 8.16
C TRP A 20 14.05 -9.29 6.82
N ASP A 21 13.32 -8.83 5.82
CA ASP A 21 13.42 -9.30 4.45
C ASP A 21 13.58 -8.12 3.49
N MET A 22 14.51 -8.28 2.54
CA MET A 22 14.78 -7.28 1.53
C MET A 22 15.08 -7.93 0.18
N GLY A 23 14.19 -7.81 -0.79
CA GLY A 23 14.45 -8.25 -2.15
C GLY A 23 14.58 -7.08 -3.12
N LEU A 24 15.37 -7.34 -4.17
CA LEU A 24 15.54 -6.42 -5.29
C LEU A 24 15.51 -7.23 -6.58
N GLY A 25 14.47 -7.04 -7.39
CA GLY A 25 14.17 -7.97 -8.47
C GLY A 25 12.99 -7.62 -9.36
N GLU A 26 12.67 -8.51 -10.31
CA GLU A 26 11.41 -8.41 -11.05
C GLU A 26 10.23 -8.87 -10.16
N TRP A 27 10.45 -9.92 -9.37
CA TRP A 27 9.45 -10.49 -8.46
C TRP A 27 10.06 -10.71 -7.09
N ASP A 28 9.51 -10.05 -6.08
CA ASP A 28 9.84 -10.24 -4.68
C ASP A 28 8.64 -10.76 -3.89
N LYS A 29 8.92 -11.60 -2.89
CA LYS A 29 7.93 -12.10 -1.93
C LYS A 29 8.57 -12.21 -0.57
N GLY A 30 8.18 -11.33 0.33
CA GLY A 30 8.72 -11.33 1.68
C GLY A 30 7.73 -11.65 2.77
N LEU A 31 8.25 -12.29 3.82
CA LEU A 31 7.50 -12.67 5.01
C LEU A 31 8.34 -12.34 6.24
N GLY A 32 7.88 -11.39 7.05
CA GLY A 32 8.66 -10.93 8.18
C GLY A 32 8.01 -9.94 9.13
N VAL A 33 8.81 -9.31 9.99
CA VAL A 33 8.35 -8.13 10.75
C VAL A 33 8.53 -6.90 9.87
N TRP A 34 9.64 -6.85 9.14
CA TRP A 34 9.96 -5.82 8.17
C TRP A 34 10.17 -6.48 6.81
N VAL A 35 9.35 -6.11 5.82
CA VAL A 35 9.53 -6.49 4.42
C VAL A 35 9.76 -5.25 3.59
N ILE A 36 10.81 -5.28 2.77
CA ILE A 36 11.09 -4.23 1.80
C ILE A 36 11.32 -4.89 0.46
N GLY A 37 10.64 -4.47 -0.58
CA GLY A 37 11.01 -4.90 -1.92
C GLY A 37 11.03 -3.77 -2.93
N LEU A 38 11.84 -4.01 -3.95
CA LEU A 38 12.23 -3.03 -4.94
C LEU A 38 12.20 -3.72 -6.30
N GLY A 39 11.31 -3.30 -7.21
CA GLY A 39 11.14 -4.10 -8.42
C GLY A 39 10.02 -3.74 -9.37
N GLU A 40 9.57 -4.74 -10.13
CA GLU A 40 8.32 -4.65 -10.89
C GLU A 40 7.14 -5.11 -10.04
N TRP A 41 7.30 -6.23 -9.33
CA TRP A 41 6.27 -6.87 -8.52
C TRP A 41 6.78 -7.18 -7.12
N ASP A 42 6.04 -6.74 -6.13
CA ASP A 42 6.30 -7.03 -4.73
C ASP A 42 5.08 -7.57 -4.01
N MET A 43 5.33 -8.42 -3.03
CA MET A 43 4.31 -8.91 -2.13
C MET A 43 4.93 -9.16 -0.76
N GLY A 44 4.56 -8.33 0.21
CA GLY A 44 4.94 -8.53 1.60
C GLY A 44 3.79 -8.94 2.49
N LEU A 45 4.21 -9.57 3.56
CA LEU A 45 3.39 -10.00 4.67
C LEU A 45 4.21 -9.75 5.94
N GLY A 46 3.99 -8.59 6.55
CA GLY A 46 4.72 -8.23 7.76
C GLY A 46 4.01 -7.26 8.69
N GLU A 47 4.72 -6.76 9.70
CA GLU A 47 4.20 -5.67 10.54
C GLU A 47 4.44 -4.32 9.84
N TRP A 48 5.56 -4.23 9.12
CA TRP A 48 6.01 -3.07 8.38
C TRP A 48 6.45 -3.48 6.99
N ASP A 49 5.74 -2.98 6.00
CA ASP A 49 5.88 -3.38 4.62
C ASP A 49 6.07 -2.13 3.73
N ILE A 50 7.13 -2.12 2.92
CA ILE A 50 7.49 -0.99 2.05
C ILE A 50 7.87 -1.48 0.66
N GLY A 51 7.29 -0.88 -0.38
CA GLY A 51 7.73 -1.13 -1.76
C GLY A 51 7.94 0.07 -2.64
N LEU A 52 8.87 -0.09 -3.58
CA LEU A 52 9.14 0.84 -4.69
C LEU A 52 9.22 0.06 -6.01
N CYS A 53 8.23 0.26 -6.88
CA CYS A 53 7.60 -0.86 -7.58
C CYS A 53 6.74 -0.39 -8.75
N GLU A 54 6.40 -1.29 -9.67
CA GLU A 54 5.24 -1.06 -10.55
C GLU A 54 3.95 -1.55 -9.88
N TRP A 55 4.02 -2.68 -9.19
CA TRP A 55 2.90 -3.34 -8.52
C TRP A 55 3.29 -3.86 -7.15
N ASP A 56 2.50 -3.47 -6.15
CA ASP A 56 2.64 -3.98 -4.79
C ASP A 56 1.34 -4.48 -4.20
N ILE A 57 1.49 -5.50 -3.36
CA ILE A 57 0.46 -5.96 -2.44
C ILE A 57 1.07 -6.18 -1.07
N TRP A 58 0.57 -5.46 -0.08
CA TRP A 58 1.00 -5.55 1.31
C TRP A 58 -0.13 -6.01 2.21
N LEU A 59 0.25 -6.69 3.28
CA LEU A 59 -0.65 -7.28 4.26
C LEU A 59 0.03 -7.17 5.62
N GLY A 60 -0.15 -6.04 6.29
CA GLY A 60 0.54 -5.77 7.54
C GLY A 60 -0.15 -4.84 8.52
N GLU A 61 0.58 -4.33 9.50
CA GLU A 61 0.05 -3.26 10.37
C GLU A 61 0.28 -1.90 9.71
N TRP A 62 1.44 -1.74 9.06
CA TRP A 62 1.90 -0.53 8.42
C TRP A 62 2.43 -0.81 7.01
N ASP A 63 1.67 -0.41 6.01
CA ASP A 63 1.98 -0.65 4.60
C ASP A 63 2.24 0.68 3.87
N MET A 64 3.35 0.76 3.13
CA MET A 64 3.69 1.93 2.31
C MET A 64 4.17 1.53 0.91
N GLY A 65 3.39 1.86 -0.12
CA GLY A 65 3.76 1.60 -1.51
C GLY A 65 4.01 2.90 -2.29
N LEU A 66 5.18 3.03 -2.94
CA LEU A 66 5.38 4.00 -4.03
C LEU A 66 5.39 3.26 -5.37
N CYS A 67 4.20 2.94 -5.89
CA CYS A 67 4.04 2.17 -7.12
C CYS A 67 3.03 2.75 -8.07
N VAL A 68 3.05 2.30 -9.33
CA VAL A 68 1.92 2.53 -10.24
C VAL A 68 0.62 1.94 -9.66
N TRP A 69 0.71 0.76 -9.06
CA TRP A 69 -0.39 0.10 -8.35
C TRP A 69 0.05 -0.29 -6.93
N ALA A 70 -0.52 0.37 -5.94
CA ALA A 70 -0.27 0.08 -4.52
C ALA A 70 -1.55 -0.44 -3.86
N ILE A 71 -1.49 -1.64 -3.29
CA ILE A 71 -2.58 -2.22 -2.51
C ILE A 71 -2.06 -2.52 -1.10
N GLY A 72 -2.62 -1.85 -0.10
CA GLY A 72 -2.37 -2.11 1.32
C GLY A 72 -3.57 -2.78 1.97
N LEU A 73 -3.30 -3.65 2.95
CA LEU A 73 -4.31 -4.31 3.77
C LEU A 73 -3.78 -4.37 5.20
N GLY A 74 -4.00 -3.29 5.96
CA GLY A 74 -3.46 -3.21 7.31
C GLY A 74 -4.21 -2.35 8.30
N GLU A 75 -3.56 -1.92 9.39
CA GLU A 75 -4.13 -0.86 10.22
C GLU A 75 -3.90 0.51 9.58
N TRP A 76 -2.74 0.68 8.94
CA TRP A 76 -2.27 1.90 8.30
C TRP A 76 -1.74 1.63 6.91
N ASP A 77 -2.46 2.09 5.90
CA ASP A 77 -2.09 1.93 4.50
C ASP A 77 -1.80 3.28 3.86
N MET A 78 -0.64 3.41 3.21
CA MET A 78 -0.26 4.59 2.42
C MET A 78 0.16 4.18 1.00
N GLY A 79 -0.65 4.53 0.01
CA GLY A 79 -0.37 4.28 -1.40
C GLY A 79 -0.03 5.56 -2.16
N LEU A 80 1.06 5.55 -2.92
CA LEU A 80 1.44 6.65 -3.82
C LEU A 80 1.68 6.13 -5.25
N GLY A 81 0.83 6.54 -6.18
CA GLY A 81 1.01 6.41 -7.62
C GLY A 81 -0.31 6.30 -8.37
N GLU A 82 -0.37 5.77 -9.59
CA GLU A 82 -1.57 5.91 -10.43
C GLU A 82 -2.83 5.33 -9.77
N TRP A 83 -2.70 4.19 -9.09
CA TRP A 83 -3.77 3.50 -8.38
C TRP A 83 -3.33 3.18 -6.96
N ALA A 84 -4.06 3.71 -5.98
CA ALA A 84 -3.90 3.40 -4.57
C ALA A 84 -5.19 2.73 -4.05
N ILE A 85 -5.03 1.63 -3.32
CA ILE A 85 -6.14 0.97 -2.62
C ILE A 85 -5.66 0.66 -1.20
N GLY A 86 -6.34 1.22 -0.20
CA GLY A 86 -6.07 0.96 1.22
C GLY A 86 -7.27 0.32 1.90
N LEU A 87 -7.03 -0.70 2.72
CA LEU A 87 -8.06 -1.41 3.48
C LEU A 87 -7.59 -1.56 4.92
N GLY A 88 -7.96 -0.61 5.77
CA GLY A 88 -7.46 -0.56 7.15
C GLY A 88 -8.18 0.38 8.08
N GLU A 89 -7.68 0.62 9.29
CA GLU A 89 -8.25 1.70 10.12
C GLU A 89 -8.00 3.07 9.47
N TRP A 90 -6.84 3.22 8.83
CA TRP A 90 -6.38 4.42 8.15
C TRP A 90 -5.90 4.09 6.75
N ALA A 91 -6.57 4.64 5.75
CA ALA A 91 -6.17 4.57 4.36
C ALA A 91 -5.80 5.98 3.87
N ILE A 92 -4.67 6.09 3.17
CA ILE A 92 -4.22 7.31 2.51
C ILE A 92 -3.74 6.95 1.11
N GLY A 93 -4.36 7.49 0.07
CA GLY A 93 -3.88 7.36 -1.30
C GLY A 93 -3.63 8.69 -1.98
N LEU A 94 -2.50 8.82 -2.66
CA LEU A 94 -2.28 9.92 -3.60
C LEU A 94 -2.04 9.32 -4.99
N GLY A 95 -2.95 9.58 -5.91
CA GLY A 95 -2.94 8.94 -7.21
C GLY A 95 -3.87 9.54 -8.25
N GLU A 96 -3.99 8.91 -9.41
CA GLU A 96 -5.08 9.26 -10.32
C GLU A 96 -6.40 8.68 -9.79
N TRP A 97 -6.32 7.49 -9.21
CA TRP A 97 -7.41 6.73 -8.61
C TRP A 97 -7.04 6.32 -7.20
N ASP A 98 -7.88 6.70 -6.24
CA ASP A 98 -7.79 6.25 -4.86
C ASP A 98 -9.07 5.54 -4.42
N THR A 99 -8.92 4.55 -3.54
CA THR A 99 -10.01 3.87 -2.88
C THR A 99 -9.57 3.41 -1.50
N GLY A 100 -10.10 4.04 -0.47
CA GLY A 100 -9.92 3.59 0.91
C GLY A 100 -11.17 2.96 1.51
N GLN A 101 -10.96 1.98 2.38
CA GLN A 101 -11.98 1.53 3.31
C GLN A 101 -11.39 1.49 4.71
N GLY A 102 -11.99 2.22 5.64
CA GLY A 102 -11.49 2.30 7.00
C GLY A 102 -12.27 3.15 7.95
N GLU A 103 -11.77 3.37 9.16
CA GLU A 103 -12.34 4.43 10.00
C GLU A 103 -12.04 5.81 9.42
N TRP A 104 -10.86 5.96 8.84
CA TRP A 104 -10.35 7.18 8.25
C TRP A 104 -9.83 6.91 6.84
N ASP A 105 -10.33 7.69 5.89
CA ASP A 105 -9.84 7.71 4.53
C ASP A 105 -9.45 9.13 4.12
N MET A 106 -8.38 9.23 3.33
CA MET A 106 -7.92 10.46 2.73
C MET A 106 -7.33 10.17 1.35
N GLY A 107 -8.05 10.61 0.32
CA GLY A 107 -7.57 10.51 -1.05
C GLY A 107 -7.27 11.85 -1.70
N GLN A 108 -6.28 11.81 -2.57
CA GLN A 108 -5.98 12.91 -3.49
C GLN A 108 -5.77 12.36 -4.89
N GLY A 109 -6.65 12.74 -5.82
CA GLY A 109 -6.54 12.26 -7.18
C GLY A 109 -7.55 12.81 -8.17
N GLU A 110 -7.63 12.22 -9.35
CA GLU A 110 -8.73 12.54 -10.26
C GLU A 110 -10.04 11.93 -9.75
N TRP A 111 -9.94 10.72 -9.22
CA TRP A 111 -11.03 9.91 -8.69
C TRP A 111 -10.69 9.43 -7.29
N ASP A 112 -11.61 9.68 -6.36
CA ASP A 112 -11.52 9.23 -4.99
C ASP A 112 -12.82 8.53 -4.58
N THR A 113 -12.70 7.47 -3.78
CA THR A 113 -13.84 6.72 -3.24
C THR A 113 -13.49 6.18 -1.88
N GLY A 114 -14.02 6.84 -0.84
CA GLY A 114 -13.84 6.40 0.52
C GLY A 114 -15.07 5.78 1.16
N GLN A 115 -14.81 4.79 2.02
CA GLN A 115 -15.83 4.20 2.89
C GLN A 115 -15.34 4.19 4.33
N GLY A 116 -15.97 4.98 5.20
CA GLY A 116 -15.50 5.05 6.56
C GLY A 116 -16.29 5.93 7.51
N VAL A 117 -15.76 6.16 8.70
CA VAL A 117 -16.37 7.14 9.62
C VAL A 117 -16.04 8.55 9.13
N TRP A 118 -14.81 8.74 8.70
CA TRP A 118 -14.25 9.98 8.19
C TRP A 118 -13.66 9.77 6.82
N ASP A 119 -14.00 10.65 5.90
CA ASP A 119 -13.54 10.63 4.52
C ASP A 119 -13.23 12.05 4.05
N ILE A 120 -12.08 12.21 3.40
CA ILE A 120 -11.60 13.48 2.85
C ILE A 120 -11.04 13.22 1.46
N GLY A 121 -11.80 13.61 0.44
CA GLY A 121 -11.36 13.51 -0.95
C GLY A 121 -11.03 14.84 -1.61
N LEU A 122 -9.87 14.85 -2.26
CA LEU A 122 -9.36 15.98 -3.03
C LEU A 122 -9.21 15.58 -4.49
N GLY A 123 -10.27 15.75 -5.28
CA GLY A 123 -10.25 15.33 -6.68
C GLY A 123 -11.43 15.80 -7.51
N LEU A 124 -11.36 15.58 -8.83
CA LEU A 124 -12.45 15.95 -9.74
C LEU A 124 -13.74 15.18 -9.43
N TRP A 125 -13.58 13.92 -9.03
CA TRP A 125 -14.66 13.02 -8.64
C TRP A 125 -14.36 12.46 -7.27
N ASP A 126 -15.27 12.69 -6.34
CA ASP A 126 -15.18 12.18 -4.97
C ASP A 126 -16.52 11.57 -4.57
N ILE A 127 -16.45 10.36 -4.03
CA ILE A 127 -17.58 9.59 -3.51
C ILE A 127 -17.22 9.08 -2.12
N GLY A 128 -17.63 9.82 -1.10
CA GLY A 128 -17.52 9.37 0.27
C GLY A 128 -18.78 8.73 0.84
N LEU A 129 -18.58 7.63 1.57
CA LEU A 129 -19.63 6.94 2.31
C LEU A 129 -19.26 6.87 3.80
N GLY A 130 -19.56 7.96 4.52
CA GLY A 130 -19.27 8.04 5.94
C GLY A 130 -20.14 8.98 6.76
N LEU A 131 -19.85 9.04 8.06
CA LEU A 131 -20.51 9.97 8.98
C LEU A 131 -20.03 11.42 8.73
N TRP A 132 -18.77 11.56 8.31
CA TRP A 132 -18.14 12.82 7.98
C TRP A 132 -17.41 12.68 6.65
N ASP A 133 -17.93 13.35 5.63
CA ASP A 133 -17.41 13.31 4.27
C ASP A 133 -17.14 14.75 3.80
N ILE A 134 -15.92 15.00 3.34
CA ILE A 134 -15.46 16.29 2.81
C ILE A 134 -14.80 16.09 1.45
N GLY A 135 -15.56 16.34 0.39
CA GLY A 135 -15.05 16.41 -0.98
C GLY A 135 -14.82 17.81 -1.52
N LEU A 136 -13.64 18.03 -2.13
CA LEU A 136 -13.30 19.26 -2.85
C LEU A 136 -12.97 18.97 -4.33
N GLY A 137 -14.00 18.99 -5.17
CA GLY A 137 -13.86 18.99 -6.63
C GLY A 137 -13.81 20.38 -7.25
N VAL A 138 -12.99 20.53 -8.30
CA VAL A 138 -12.88 21.75 -9.13
C VAL A 138 -13.74 21.63 -10.38
#